data_AF-A0A8H7EHN2-F1
#
_entry.id   AF-A0A8H7EHN2-F1
#
_cell.length_a   1.000
_cell.length_b   1.000
_cell.length_c   1.000
_cell.angle_alpha   90.00
_cell.angle_beta   90.00
_cell.angle_gamma   90.00
#
_symmetry.space_group_name_H-M   'P 1'
#
loop_
_entity.id
_entity.type
_entity.pdbx_description
1 polymer ?
#
loop_
_entity_poly.entity_id
_entity_poly.type
_entity_poly.pdbx_seq_one_letter_code
_entity_poly.pdbx_strand_id
1 'polypeptide(L)'
;MHRAGHKNWRFKAHKTFHERRKATWDESNLDVTGHLASGPGGAKKTPASDIPFKNLTVDVRRESQGYDALDLTRMVEYCMNNPHEPWFYPRDYDAVLRLVGGAVPIRHEHSDRQAFRRWTE
;
A
#
# COMPACT_ATOMS: atom_id res chain seq x y z
N MET A 1 -19.30 -17.42 6.07
CA MET A 1 -18.09 -17.82 5.32
C MET A 1 -17.54 -19.11 5.92
N HIS A 2 -17.96 -20.27 5.44
CA HIS A 2 -17.44 -21.56 5.91
C HIS A 2 -17.18 -22.44 4.68
N ARG A 3 -15.91 -22.86 4.49
CA ARG A 3 -15.38 -23.88 3.52
C ARG A 3 -14.18 -23.45 2.66
N ALA A 4 -13.31 -22.56 3.15
CA ALA A 4 -12.02 -22.28 2.51
C ALA A 4 -10.80 -22.76 3.35
N GLY A 5 -10.89 -23.91 4.01
CA GLY A 5 -9.81 -24.46 4.83
C GLY A 5 -9.41 -25.86 4.36
N HIS A 6 -8.21 -26.01 3.79
CA HIS A 6 -7.63 -27.32 3.48
C HIS A 6 -7.33 -28.07 4.79
N LYS A 7 -7.86 -29.29 4.98
CA LYS A 7 -7.82 -30.06 6.24
C LYS A 7 -6.41 -30.30 6.81
N ASN A 8 -5.37 -30.19 5.98
CA ASN A 8 -3.97 -30.36 6.37
C ASN A 8 -3.14 -29.06 6.32
N TRP A 9 -3.78 -27.88 6.23
CA TRP A 9 -3.08 -26.60 6.32
C TRP A 9 -2.48 -26.44 7.73
N ARG A 10 -1.16 -26.60 7.85
CA ARG A 10 -0.44 -26.41 9.12
C ARG A 10 0.46 -25.17 8.99
N PHE A 11 0.20 -24.15 9.82
CA PHE A 11 1.12 -23.03 10.00
C PHE A 11 2.37 -23.52 10.76
N LYS A 12 3.39 -24.02 10.06
CA LYS A 12 4.64 -24.49 10.70
C LYS A 12 5.73 -23.42 10.77
N ALA A 13 5.98 -22.69 9.69
CA ALA A 13 7.15 -21.80 9.59
C ALA A 13 6.85 -20.34 10.00
N HIS A 14 5.69 -19.80 9.59
CA HIS A 14 5.38 -18.39 9.78
C HIS A 14 5.24 -18.00 11.27
N LYS A 15 4.56 -18.83 12.07
CA LYS A 15 4.34 -18.55 13.50
C LYS A 15 5.65 -18.47 14.29
N THR A 16 6.53 -19.45 14.10
CA THR A 16 7.82 -19.55 14.80
C THR A 16 8.83 -18.48 14.39
N PHE A 17 8.73 -17.96 13.16
CA PHE A 17 9.53 -16.82 12.70
C PHE A 17 9.11 -15.53 13.42
N HIS A 18 7.81 -15.28 13.54
CA HIS A 18 7.30 -14.11 14.22
C HIS A 18 7.57 -14.13 15.73
N GLU A 19 7.42 -15.28 16.40
CA GLU A 19 7.62 -15.39 17.87
C GLU A 19 9.03 -14.95 18.33
N ARG A 20 10.08 -15.32 17.58
CA ARG A 20 11.46 -14.95 17.92
C ARG A 20 11.78 -13.47 17.69
N ARG A 21 11.16 -12.83 16.69
CA ARG A 21 11.41 -11.42 16.35
C ARG A 21 10.44 -10.47 17.03
N LYS A 22 9.33 -10.96 17.59
CA LYS A 22 8.29 -10.12 18.23
C LYS A 22 8.84 -9.30 19.40
N ALA A 23 9.75 -9.87 20.18
CA ALA A 23 10.35 -9.19 21.33
C ALA A 23 11.31 -8.05 20.94
N THR A 24 11.88 -8.11 19.73
CA THR A 24 12.83 -7.11 19.20
C THR A 24 12.25 -6.33 18.02
N TRP A 25 10.95 -6.47 17.75
CA TRP A 25 10.29 -5.78 16.65
C TRP A 25 9.97 -4.36 17.08
N ASP A 26 10.60 -3.40 16.42
CA ASP A 26 10.28 -1.99 16.56
C ASP A 26 9.31 -1.57 15.47
N GLU A 27 8.06 -1.33 15.85
CA GLU A 27 6.99 -0.90 14.93
C GLU A 27 7.22 0.48 14.31
N SER A 28 8.13 1.29 14.87
CA SER A 28 8.49 2.59 14.33
C SER A 28 9.63 2.52 13.29
N ASN A 29 10.27 1.36 13.16
CA ASN A 29 11.38 1.14 12.25
C ASN A 29 10.90 0.40 10.98
N LEU A 30 10.59 1.18 9.93
CA LEU A 30 10.21 0.68 8.59
C LEU A 30 11.43 0.45 7.68
N ASP A 31 12.61 0.17 8.24
CA ASP A 31 13.79 -0.13 7.44
C ASP A 31 13.62 -1.45 6.68
N VAL A 32 13.59 -1.34 5.35
CA VAL A 32 13.54 -2.47 4.42
C VAL A 32 14.91 -2.78 3.82
N THR A 33 15.99 -2.20 4.37
CA THR A 33 17.36 -2.50 3.95
C THR A 33 17.64 -3.99 4.09
N GLY A 34 18.10 -4.61 3.01
CA GLY A 34 18.33 -6.06 2.94
C GLY A 34 17.08 -6.90 2.68
N HIS A 35 15.90 -6.30 2.52
CA HIS A 35 14.75 -7.00 1.98
C HIS A 35 14.99 -7.33 0.51
N LEU A 36 15.36 -8.57 0.24
CA LEU A 36 15.42 -9.09 -1.13
C LEU A 36 13.98 -9.26 -1.61
N ALA A 37 13.49 -8.32 -2.42
CA ALA A 37 12.22 -8.47 -3.11
C ALA A 37 12.23 -9.83 -3.83
N SER A 38 11.34 -10.73 -3.42
CA SER A 38 11.25 -12.07 -4.00
C SER A 38 10.98 -11.93 -5.50
N GLY A 39 12.02 -12.07 -6.32
CA GLY A 39 11.88 -12.17 -7.77
C GLY A 39 11.70 -13.63 -8.14
N PRO A 40 10.85 -13.96 -9.15
CA PRO A 40 10.95 -15.27 -9.77
C PRO A 40 12.38 -15.42 -10.29
N GLY A 41 13.00 -16.57 -10.04
CA GLY A 41 14.37 -16.82 -10.45
C GLY A 41 14.62 -16.42 -11.91
N GLY A 42 15.69 -15.65 -12.15
CA GLY A 42 16.35 -15.52 -13.45
C GLY A 42 15.72 -14.65 -14.54
N ALA A 43 14.45 -14.24 -14.47
CA ALA A 43 13.84 -13.44 -15.53
C ALA A 43 14.13 -11.93 -15.34
N LYS A 44 14.66 -11.26 -16.39
CA LYS A 44 14.78 -9.80 -16.44
C LYS A 44 13.40 -9.18 -16.19
N LYS A 45 13.22 -8.51 -15.05
CA LYS A 45 11.99 -7.79 -14.74
C LYS A 45 11.88 -6.59 -15.68
N THR A 46 10.91 -6.61 -16.58
CA THR A 46 10.48 -5.41 -17.30
C THR A 46 9.70 -4.53 -16.31
N PRO A 47 9.99 -3.22 -16.22
CA PRO A 47 9.15 -2.29 -15.48
C PRO A 47 7.68 -2.42 -15.94
N ALA A 48 6.74 -2.33 -14.99
CA ALA A 48 5.33 -2.26 -15.34
C ALA A 48 5.08 -0.99 -16.18
N SER A 49 4.15 -1.08 -17.13
CA SER A 49 3.70 0.09 -17.88
C SER A 49 2.98 1.07 -16.96
N ASP A 50 3.13 2.37 -17.23
CA ASP A 50 2.34 3.39 -16.56
C ASP A 50 0.84 3.15 -16.78
N ILE A 51 0.03 3.51 -15.78
CA ILE A 51 -1.43 3.40 -15.83
C ILE A 51 -2.09 4.75 -15.56
N PRO A 52 -3.25 5.06 -16.16
CA PRO A 52 -3.99 6.26 -15.82
C PRO A 52 -4.30 6.30 -14.31
N PHE A 53 -4.13 7.45 -13.65
CA PHE A 53 -4.43 7.58 -12.21
C PHE A 53 -5.86 7.14 -11.86
N LYS A 54 -6.83 7.49 -12.71
CA LYS A 54 -8.24 7.07 -12.56
C LYS A 54 -8.44 5.55 -12.52
N ASN A 55 -7.53 4.78 -13.11
CA ASN A 55 -7.63 3.32 -13.11
C ASN A 55 -7.21 2.72 -11.76
N LEU A 56 -6.58 3.49 -10.86
CA LEU A 56 -6.23 3.03 -9.52
C LEU A 56 -7.45 2.80 -8.62
N THR A 57 -8.61 3.37 -8.95
CA THR A 57 -9.87 3.15 -8.22
C THR A 57 -10.70 1.99 -8.77
N VAL A 58 -10.29 1.38 -9.89
CA VAL A 58 -11.02 0.24 -10.46
C VAL A 58 -11.02 -0.90 -9.45
N ASP A 59 -12.21 -1.43 -9.18
CA ASP A 59 -12.47 -2.47 -8.17
C ASP A 59 -12.14 -2.09 -6.71
N VAL A 60 -11.87 -0.81 -6.43
CA VAL A 60 -11.78 -0.31 -5.05
C VAL A 60 -13.20 -0.30 -4.45
N ARG A 61 -13.44 -1.21 -3.50
CA ARG A 61 -14.75 -1.36 -2.85
C ARG A 61 -15.13 -0.15 -1.98
N ARG A 62 -14.15 0.46 -1.34
CA ARG A 62 -14.30 1.62 -0.46
C ARG A 62 -13.03 2.45 -0.55
N GLU A 63 -13.17 3.72 -0.88
CA GLU A 63 -12.05 4.65 -0.89
C GLU A 63 -11.45 4.79 0.50
N SER A 64 -10.12 4.87 0.55
CA SER A 64 -9.43 5.21 1.80
C SER A 64 -9.80 6.65 2.20
N GLN A 65 -9.93 6.90 3.50
CA GLN A 65 -10.36 8.19 4.03
C GLN A 65 -9.63 8.48 5.35
N GLY A 66 -9.63 9.76 5.75
CA GLY A 66 -9.03 10.18 7.01
C GLY A 66 -7.56 9.78 7.11
N TYR A 67 -7.19 9.13 8.20
CA TYR A 67 -5.80 8.71 8.46
C TYR A 67 -5.38 7.41 7.77
N ASP A 68 -6.28 6.78 7.01
CA ASP A 68 -5.97 5.64 6.14
C ASP A 68 -5.70 6.08 4.68
N ALA A 69 -5.79 7.39 4.42
CA ALA A 69 -5.51 8.02 3.14
C ALA A 69 -4.40 9.07 3.30
N LEU A 70 -3.74 9.40 2.18
CA LEU A 70 -2.80 10.53 2.11
C LEU A 70 -2.73 11.05 0.68
N ASP A 71 -1.54 11.40 0.20
CA ASP A 71 -1.34 12.09 -1.07
C ASP A 71 -1.88 11.31 -2.27
N LEU A 72 -1.61 10.00 -2.35
CA LEU A 72 -2.06 9.19 -3.49
C LEU A 72 -3.59 9.20 -3.64
N THR A 73 -4.35 9.10 -2.53
CA THR A 73 -5.81 9.17 -2.55
C THR A 73 -6.28 10.52 -3.11
N ARG A 74 -5.70 11.63 -2.63
CA ARG A 74 -6.02 12.98 -3.11
C ARG A 74 -5.71 13.18 -4.59
N MET A 75 -4.59 12.61 -5.06
CA MET A 75 -4.17 12.65 -6.45
C MET A 75 -5.13 11.87 -7.35
N VAL A 76 -5.54 10.68 -6.91
CA VAL A 76 -6.51 9.85 -7.61
C VAL A 76 -7.89 10.54 -7.66
N GLU A 77 -8.36 11.09 -6.55
CA GLU A 77 -9.60 11.89 -6.50
C GLU A 77 -9.56 13.08 -7.46
N TYR A 78 -8.44 13.81 -7.52
CA TYR A 78 -8.25 14.91 -8.47
C TYR A 78 -8.37 14.42 -9.92
N CYS A 79 -7.69 13.33 -10.30
CA CYS A 79 -7.74 12.79 -11.66
C CYS A 79 -9.12 12.20 -12.02
N MET A 80 -9.86 11.68 -11.04
CA MET A 80 -11.25 11.24 -11.23
C MET A 80 -12.19 12.41 -11.52
N ASN A 81 -11.97 13.55 -10.85
CA ASN A 81 -12.75 14.78 -11.07
C ASN A 81 -12.33 15.54 -12.33
N ASN A 82 -11.16 15.26 -12.90
CA ASN A 82 -10.64 15.88 -14.12
C ASN A 82 -10.30 14.80 -15.19
N PRO A 83 -11.29 14.04 -15.68
CA PRO A 83 -11.05 12.82 -16.47
C PRO A 83 -10.47 13.07 -17.87
N HIS A 84 -10.48 14.33 -18.33
CA HIS A 84 -9.90 14.75 -19.60
C HIS A 84 -8.39 14.97 -19.51
N GLU A 85 -7.83 15.12 -18.31
CA GLU A 85 -6.41 15.31 -18.11
C GLU A 85 -5.66 13.96 -18.22
N PRO A 86 -4.58 13.87 -19.02
CA PRO A 86 -3.93 12.60 -19.33
C PRO A 86 -2.86 12.21 -18.29
N TRP A 87 -3.23 12.14 -17.01
CA TRP A 87 -2.29 11.81 -15.93
C TRP A 87 -2.08 10.31 -15.76
N PHE A 88 -0.82 9.88 -15.69
CA PHE A 88 -0.42 8.49 -15.50
C PHE A 88 0.46 8.30 -14.27
N TYR A 89 0.18 7.23 -13.52
CA TYR A 89 1.00 6.75 -12.40
C TYR A 89 1.95 5.64 -12.87
N PRO A 90 3.22 5.62 -12.41
CA PRO A 90 3.85 6.59 -11.51
C PRO A 90 4.49 7.79 -12.23
N ARG A 91 4.56 7.79 -13.57
CA ARG A 91 5.29 8.79 -14.37
C ARG A 91 5.02 10.25 -13.96
N ASP A 92 3.77 10.60 -13.75
CA ASP A 92 3.35 11.98 -13.53
C ASP A 92 3.12 12.30 -12.04
N TYR A 93 3.62 11.45 -11.13
CA TYR A 93 3.39 11.56 -9.68
C TYR A 93 3.69 12.96 -9.14
N ASP A 94 4.89 13.48 -9.36
CA ASP A 94 5.30 14.80 -8.84
C ASP A 94 4.51 15.96 -9.46
N ALA A 95 4.01 15.79 -10.69
CA ALA A 95 3.18 16.79 -11.34
C ALA A 95 1.79 16.84 -10.69
N VAL A 96 1.13 15.69 -10.55
CA VAL A 96 -0.19 15.62 -9.92
C VAL A 96 -0.12 15.99 -8.44
N LEU A 97 0.95 15.61 -7.73
CA LEU A 97 1.16 15.97 -6.34
C LEU A 97 1.19 17.49 -6.15
N ARG A 98 1.87 18.22 -7.04
CA ARG A 98 1.88 19.68 -7.01
C ARG A 98 0.51 20.28 -7.30
N LEU A 99 -0.28 19.70 -8.21
CA LEU A 99 -1.64 20.16 -8.50
C LEU A 99 -2.56 20.03 -7.29
N VAL A 100 -2.39 18.99 -6.48
CA VAL A 100 -3.16 18.80 -5.23
C VAL A 100 -2.57 19.54 -4.03
N GLY A 101 -1.63 20.47 -4.24
CA GLY A 101 -1.08 21.32 -3.16
C GLY A 101 0.13 20.74 -2.42
N GLY A 102 0.76 19.71 -2.97
CA GLY A 102 1.96 19.09 -2.42
C GLY A 102 1.68 18.02 -1.36
N ALA A 103 2.78 17.46 -0.86
CA ALA A 103 2.78 16.41 0.15
C ALA A 103 2.23 16.91 1.49
N VAL A 104 1.30 16.14 2.07
CA VAL A 104 0.75 16.44 3.39
C VAL A 104 1.69 15.94 4.48
N PRO A 105 1.86 16.70 5.59
CA PRO A 105 2.61 16.22 6.74
C PRO A 105 2.08 14.90 7.27
N ILE A 106 2.97 13.92 7.42
CA ILE A 106 2.66 12.63 8.03
C ILE A 106 2.42 12.85 9.53
N ARG A 107 1.32 12.29 10.05
CA ARG A 107 0.94 12.33 11.46
C ARG A 107 1.06 10.95 12.08
N HIS A 108 1.08 10.91 13.42
CA HIS A 108 1.14 9.67 14.18
C HIS A 108 0.00 8.69 13.82
N GLU A 109 -1.18 9.21 13.47
CA GLU A 109 -2.35 8.44 13.09
C GLU A 109 -2.23 7.70 11.75
N HIS A 110 -1.25 8.09 10.91
CA HIS A 110 -0.92 7.41 9.66
C HIS A 110 -0.04 6.17 9.87
N SER A 111 0.40 5.88 11.09
CA SER A 111 1.21 4.69 11.35
C SER A 111 0.40 3.40 11.24
N ASP A 112 1.05 2.31 10.79
CA ASP A 112 0.45 0.97 10.69
C ASP A 112 -0.22 0.53 11.99
N ARG A 113 0.38 0.86 13.14
CA ARG A 113 -0.21 0.56 14.46
C ARG A 113 -1.59 1.19 14.61
N GLN A 114 -1.75 2.46 14.25
CA GLN A 114 -3.03 3.16 14.37
C GLN A 114 -4.02 2.65 13.32
N ALA A 115 -3.56 2.30 12.11
CA ALA A 115 -4.41 1.66 11.09
C ALA A 115 -4.95 0.30 11.59
N PHE A 116 -4.10 -0.55 12.17
CA PHE A 116 -4.54 -1.83 12.72
C PHE A 116 -5.50 -1.67 13.90
N ARG A 117 -5.27 -0.69 14.79
CA ARG A 117 -6.21 -0.38 15.87
C ARG A 117 -7.60 -0.05 15.33
N ARG A 118 -7.70 0.83 14.33
CA ARG A 118 -8.97 1.18 13.66
C ARG A 118 -9.65 -0.01 13.00
N TRP A 119 -8.88 -0.97 12.47
CA TRP A 119 -9.43 -2.16 11.81
C TRP A 119 -9.98 -3.20 12.80
N THR A 120 -9.41 -3.28 14.00
CA THR A 120 -9.85 -4.24 15.04
C THR A 120 -11.06 -3.79 15.86
N GLU A 121 -11.46 -2.54 15.72
CA GLU A 121 -12.67 -1.94 16.31
C GLU A 121 -13.91 -2.19 15.44
#